data_AF-A0A814HSM9-F1
#
_entry.id   AF-A0A814HSM9-F1
#
_cell.length_a   1.000
_cell.length_b   1.000
_cell.length_c   1.000
_cell.angle_alpha   90.00
_cell.angle_beta   90.00
_cell.angle_gamma   90.00
#
_symmetry.space_group_name_H-M   'P 1'
#
loop_
_entity.id
_entity.type
_entity.pdbx_description
1 polymer ?
#
loop_
_entity_poly.entity_id
_entity_poly.type
_entity_poly.pdbx_seq_one_letter_code
_entity_poly.pdbx_strand_id
1 'polypeptide(L)'
;MNNDGYMDIVGIGHSNQMIIDFNNQSSFEKRKIINLPSNWSKVSWNSVCYRLVDIFSNGFKYFFTIPERDISFLNDHVEILGSLGTTNFSSINGWSIGNHYREFIDLNNDNLPDMVGIDSLNRIHVGIATPSSQNWKTKYFATSIENVKKSNTKEENVFNADLNGDGLPDFVFFQCNGIFVSLNMANNFSTEHLLNSVPDLKFLNKNMAKIYLNLNKKPRLEAIRDSLGNEKKISYQSTANKTLYTESKFNFKSTYSSKGFAFDVVSEFWSSDGIGGMSSITYKYGEYKCSKIQGRSCSFAWIKSQNQNSKIFSTQQFHHKHPLTGMLLSKSSFYANKLITRTNFTYSIKQTDLIGDKKSWTILIKSKESEFYDIDGLFLKKEIDLNEYDDFGNVIQSKSSLIDRQNKVLLLFQFTIFNFIFCKCTKKI
;
A
#
# COMPACT_ATOMS: atom_id res chain seq x y z
N MET A 1 -1.93 -12.12 -10.47
CA MET A 1 -1.06 -11.92 -11.66
C MET A 1 -1.60 -10.79 -12.53
N ASN A 2 -2.91 -10.79 -12.82
CA ASN A 2 -3.64 -9.70 -13.50
C ASN A 2 -4.01 -8.49 -12.59
N ASN A 3 -3.48 -8.44 -11.36
CA ASN A 3 -3.77 -7.40 -10.36
C ASN A 3 -5.26 -7.25 -9.99
N ASP A 4 -6.04 -8.33 -10.04
CA ASP A 4 -7.47 -8.33 -9.69
C ASP A 4 -7.77 -8.57 -8.20
N GLY A 5 -6.72 -8.81 -7.41
CA GLY A 5 -6.81 -9.07 -5.96
C GLY A 5 -7.12 -10.52 -5.59
N TYR A 6 -7.27 -11.42 -6.56
CA TYR A 6 -7.47 -12.85 -6.33
C TYR A 6 -6.16 -13.63 -6.49
N MET A 7 -6.10 -14.78 -5.81
CA MET A 7 -5.01 -15.74 -6.03
C MET A 7 -5.25 -16.47 -7.33
N ASP A 8 -4.41 -16.18 -8.32
CA ASP A 8 -4.32 -16.89 -9.59
C ASP A 8 -3.40 -18.10 -9.47
N ILE A 9 -3.59 -19.08 -10.36
CA ILE A 9 -2.67 -20.21 -10.50
C ILE A 9 -1.77 -19.94 -11.69
N VAL A 10 -0.47 -20.06 -11.46
CA VAL A 10 0.53 -20.05 -12.54
C VAL A 10 1.44 -21.25 -12.40
N GLY A 11 1.62 -21.98 -13.49
CA GLY A 11 2.56 -23.09 -13.59
C GLY A 11 3.44 -22.95 -14.82
N ILE A 12 4.66 -23.47 -14.76
CA ILE A 12 5.55 -23.58 -15.92
C ILE A 12 5.88 -25.06 -16.11
N GLY A 13 5.55 -25.64 -17.27
CA GLY A 13 5.80 -27.05 -17.56
C GLY A 13 7.14 -27.32 -18.26
N HIS A 14 7.52 -28.59 -18.38
CA HIS A 14 8.71 -29.03 -19.15
C HIS A 14 8.64 -28.68 -20.65
N SER A 15 7.47 -28.26 -21.16
CA SER A 15 7.21 -27.96 -22.56
C SER A 15 7.60 -26.53 -23.00
N ASN A 16 8.44 -25.83 -22.24
CA ASN A 16 8.78 -24.42 -22.48
C ASN A 16 7.52 -23.53 -22.57
N GLN A 17 6.52 -23.83 -21.74
CA GLN A 17 5.22 -23.18 -21.71
C GLN A 17 4.86 -22.77 -20.29
N MET A 18 4.37 -21.55 -20.15
CA MET A 18 3.72 -21.06 -18.95
C MET A 18 2.21 -21.21 -19.11
N ILE A 19 1.57 -21.71 -18.06
CA ILE A 19 0.14 -21.93 -17.94
C ILE A 19 -0.38 -20.96 -16.89
N ILE A 20 -1.38 -20.17 -17.25
CA ILE A 20 -2.05 -19.25 -16.33
C ILE A 20 -3.53 -19.60 -16.29
N ASP A 21 -4.03 -19.83 -15.08
CA ASP A 21 -5.46 -19.97 -14.78
C ASP A 21 -5.84 -18.79 -13.86
N PHE A 22 -6.50 -17.76 -14.42
CA PHE A 22 -6.93 -16.57 -13.68
C PHE A 22 -8.18 -16.88 -12.83
N ASN A 23 -8.16 -16.50 -11.56
CA ASN A 23 -9.26 -16.75 -10.63
C ASN A 23 -10.24 -15.58 -10.62
N ASN A 24 -11.51 -15.83 -10.91
CA ASN A 24 -12.55 -14.79 -10.90
C ASN A 24 -13.44 -14.82 -9.66
N GLN A 25 -13.00 -15.45 -8.56
CA GLN A 25 -13.69 -15.71 -7.29
C GLN A 25 -14.56 -16.97 -7.25
N SER A 26 -15.24 -17.32 -8.34
CA SER A 26 -16.16 -18.47 -8.39
C SER A 26 -15.66 -19.62 -9.27
N SER A 27 -14.74 -19.31 -10.19
CA SER A 27 -14.14 -20.26 -11.11
C SER A 27 -12.78 -19.75 -11.59
N PHE A 28 -12.08 -20.58 -12.36
CA PHE A 28 -10.96 -20.13 -13.18
C PHE A 28 -11.45 -19.75 -14.58
N GLU A 29 -10.83 -18.72 -15.17
CA GLU A 29 -10.98 -18.42 -16.60
C GLU A 29 -10.41 -19.56 -17.45
N LYS A 30 -10.70 -19.51 -18.76
CA LYS A 30 -10.09 -20.46 -19.70
C LYS A 30 -8.56 -20.34 -19.63
N ARG A 31 -7.91 -21.48 -19.33
CA ARG A 31 -6.46 -21.63 -19.29
C ARG A 31 -5.78 -20.91 -20.44
N LYS A 32 -4.88 -19.99 -20.10
CA LYS A 32 -3.98 -19.36 -21.06
C LYS A 32 -2.66 -20.12 -21.08
N ILE A 33 -2.14 -20.34 -22.28
CA ILE A 33 -0.84 -20.97 -22.51
C ILE A 33 0.05 -19.96 -23.22
N ILE A 34 1.21 -19.67 -22.63
CA ILE A 34 2.20 -18.75 -23.17
C ILE A 34 3.46 -19.57 -23.50
N ASN A 35 3.84 -19.62 -24.77
CA ASN A 35 5.10 -20.24 -25.20
C ASN A 35 6.26 -19.34 -24.78
N LEU A 36 7.21 -19.87 -24.01
CA LEU A 36 8.41 -19.15 -23.59
C LEU A 36 9.42 -19.08 -24.74
N PRO A 37 10.29 -18.05 -24.79
CA PRO A 37 11.26 -17.94 -25.86
C PRO A 37 12.28 -19.09 -25.85
N SER A 38 12.80 -19.45 -27.02
CA SER A 38 13.60 -20.68 -27.22
C SER A 38 14.91 -20.70 -26.44
N ASN A 39 15.46 -19.53 -26.10
CA ASN A 39 16.65 -19.39 -25.24
C ASN A 39 16.37 -19.74 -23.76
N TRP A 40 15.11 -19.88 -23.34
CA TRP A 40 14.71 -20.33 -21.99
C TRP A 40 14.60 -21.87 -21.88
N SER A 41 14.63 -22.59 -23.01
CA SER A 41 14.46 -24.06 -23.05
C SER A 41 15.61 -24.86 -22.43
N LYS A 42 16.75 -24.24 -22.12
CA LYS A 42 17.87 -24.89 -21.42
C LYS A 42 17.72 -24.96 -19.91
N VAL A 43 16.69 -24.36 -19.34
CA VAL A 43 16.58 -24.21 -17.89
C VAL A 43 15.47 -25.14 -17.37
N SER A 44 15.89 -26.33 -16.93
CA SER A 44 15.02 -27.40 -16.44
C SER A 44 14.41 -27.06 -15.06
N TRP A 45 13.29 -27.72 -14.70
CA TRP A 45 12.58 -27.58 -13.42
C TRP A 45 13.49 -27.66 -12.18
N ASN A 46 14.57 -28.43 -12.26
CA ASN A 46 15.50 -28.65 -11.16
C ASN A 46 16.58 -27.56 -11.06
N SER A 47 16.52 -26.55 -11.92
CA SER A 47 17.61 -25.61 -12.15
C SER A 47 17.16 -24.15 -12.12
N VAL A 48 15.95 -23.79 -11.67
CA VAL A 48 15.52 -22.37 -11.58
C VAL A 48 14.62 -22.11 -10.39
N CYS A 49 14.93 -21.06 -9.61
CA CYS A 49 13.93 -20.41 -8.77
C CYS A 49 13.03 -19.55 -9.67
N TYR A 50 11.82 -20.05 -9.98
CA TYR A 50 10.76 -19.20 -10.53
C TYR A 50 10.09 -18.44 -9.40
N ARG A 51 9.89 -17.14 -9.63
CA ARG A 51 9.29 -16.25 -8.64
C ARG A 51 8.54 -15.14 -9.36
N LEU A 52 7.54 -14.62 -8.66
CA LEU A 52 6.67 -13.53 -9.09
C LEU A 52 7.03 -12.28 -8.30
N VAL A 53 7.56 -11.27 -8.98
CA VAL A 53 8.02 -10.02 -8.34
C VAL A 53 7.42 -8.81 -9.05
N ASP A 54 6.91 -7.86 -8.27
CA ASP A 54 6.45 -6.56 -8.77
C ASP A 54 7.66 -5.62 -8.93
N ILE A 55 8.51 -5.91 -9.93
CA ILE A 55 9.79 -5.21 -10.11
C ILE A 55 9.64 -3.73 -10.47
N PHE A 56 8.47 -3.32 -10.97
CA PHE A 56 8.18 -1.94 -11.31
C PHE A 56 7.28 -1.24 -10.30
N SER A 57 6.93 -1.93 -9.21
CA SER A 57 6.08 -1.39 -8.13
C SER A 57 4.77 -0.82 -8.64
N ASN A 58 4.27 -1.40 -9.74
CA ASN A 58 3.19 -0.83 -10.54
C ASN A 58 1.86 -1.56 -10.35
N GLY A 59 1.82 -2.63 -9.56
CA GLY A 59 0.64 -3.47 -9.50
C GLY A 59 0.90 -4.92 -9.89
N PHE A 60 1.77 -5.10 -10.88
CA PHE A 60 1.86 -6.32 -11.65
C PHE A 60 3.06 -7.14 -11.19
N LYS A 61 2.84 -8.43 -10.93
CA LYS A 61 3.94 -9.35 -10.65
C LYS A 61 4.43 -9.95 -11.96
N TYR A 62 5.72 -9.81 -12.21
CA TYR A 62 6.40 -10.31 -13.39
C TYR A 62 7.04 -11.66 -13.06
N PHE A 63 7.01 -12.57 -14.02
CA PHE A 63 7.81 -13.78 -13.95
C PHE A 63 9.27 -13.43 -14.12
N PHE A 64 10.11 -13.83 -13.18
CA PHE A 64 11.55 -13.77 -13.32
C PHE A 64 12.16 -15.17 -13.32
N THR A 65 13.25 -15.30 -14.06
CA THR A 65 14.19 -16.40 -13.95
C THR A 65 15.57 -15.81 -13.66
N ILE A 66 16.37 -16.45 -12.81
CA ILE A 66 17.81 -16.16 -12.71
C ILE A 66 18.55 -17.33 -13.37
N PRO A 67 18.56 -17.43 -14.71
CA PRO A 67 19.44 -18.36 -15.38
C PRO A 67 20.89 -17.87 -15.24
N GLU A 68 21.81 -18.77 -15.56
CA GLU A 68 23.26 -18.58 -15.54
C GLU A 68 23.74 -17.25 -16.17
N ARG A 69 22.99 -16.59 -17.05
CA ARG A 69 23.49 -15.40 -17.76
C ARG A 69 22.65 -14.11 -17.67
N ASP A 70 21.32 -14.16 -17.72
CA ASP A 70 20.47 -12.97 -17.94
C ASP A 70 19.17 -13.02 -17.12
N ILE A 71 18.83 -11.98 -16.35
CA ILE A 71 17.52 -11.90 -15.65
C ILE A 71 16.48 -11.32 -16.62
N SER A 72 15.46 -12.10 -16.97
CA SER A 72 14.45 -11.74 -18.00
C SER A 72 13.02 -11.72 -17.45
N PHE A 73 12.17 -10.83 -17.98
CA PHE A 73 10.79 -10.59 -17.50
C PHE A 73 9.70 -11.05 -18.48
N LEU A 74 8.52 -11.37 -17.96
CA LEU A 74 7.33 -11.73 -18.74
C LEU A 74 6.04 -11.10 -18.16
N ASN A 75 5.14 -10.58 -19.01
CA ASN A 75 3.81 -10.09 -18.64
C ASN A 75 2.76 -10.37 -19.73
N ASP A 76 1.78 -11.24 -19.45
CA ASP A 76 0.57 -11.62 -20.25
C ASP A 76 0.75 -11.95 -21.76
N HIS A 77 1.92 -11.68 -22.35
CA HIS A 77 2.47 -12.00 -23.66
C HIS A 77 4.01 -12.01 -23.54
N VAL A 78 4.75 -12.70 -24.43
CA VAL A 78 6.22 -12.65 -24.43
C VAL A 78 6.71 -11.35 -25.06
N GLU A 79 6.95 -10.35 -24.22
CA GLU A 79 7.85 -9.25 -24.56
C GLU A 79 9.03 -9.31 -23.58
N ILE A 80 10.25 -9.45 -24.12
CA ILE A 80 11.47 -9.39 -23.30
C ILE A 80 11.66 -7.91 -22.92
N LEU A 81 11.12 -7.52 -21.76
CA LEU A 81 11.10 -6.13 -21.32
C LEU A 81 12.47 -5.59 -20.89
N GLY A 82 13.50 -6.43 -20.80
CA GLY A 82 14.88 -6.03 -20.52
C GLY A 82 15.68 -7.12 -19.83
N SER A 83 17.02 -6.99 -19.86
CA SER A 83 17.96 -7.72 -19.01
C SER A 83 18.30 -6.81 -17.82
N LEU A 84 18.33 -7.31 -16.59
CA LEU A 84 18.93 -6.51 -15.50
C LEU A 84 20.38 -6.24 -15.90
N GLY A 85 20.75 -4.97 -16.06
CA GLY A 85 22.03 -4.51 -16.60
C GLY A 85 23.24 -4.80 -15.70
N THR A 86 23.24 -5.93 -14.99
CA THR A 86 24.33 -6.44 -14.17
C THR A 86 24.57 -7.93 -14.44
N THR A 87 25.81 -8.35 -14.33
CA THR A 87 26.18 -9.77 -14.26
C THR A 87 26.54 -10.19 -12.83
N ASN A 88 26.45 -9.30 -11.83
CA ASN A 88 27.03 -9.52 -10.49
C ASN A 88 26.50 -10.76 -9.77
N PHE A 89 25.27 -11.20 -10.06
CA PHE A 89 24.63 -12.39 -9.48
C PHE A 89 24.42 -13.52 -10.50
N SER A 90 25.15 -13.48 -11.62
CA SER A 90 25.11 -14.48 -12.70
C SER A 90 26.29 -15.46 -12.61
N SER A 91 26.25 -16.54 -13.39
CA SER A 91 27.28 -17.58 -13.40
C SER A 91 28.63 -17.07 -13.87
N ILE A 92 28.65 -15.96 -14.63
CA ILE A 92 29.89 -15.27 -15.03
C ILE A 92 30.69 -14.85 -13.79
N ASN A 93 30.01 -14.49 -12.70
CA ASN A 93 30.61 -14.14 -11.42
C ASN A 93 30.52 -15.27 -10.38
N GLY A 94 30.41 -16.53 -10.85
CA GLY A 94 30.44 -17.73 -9.99
C GLY A 94 29.10 -18.15 -9.40
N TRP A 95 28.01 -17.42 -9.67
CA TRP A 95 26.68 -17.75 -9.13
C TRP A 95 25.98 -18.84 -9.94
N SER A 96 25.83 -20.02 -9.36
CA SER A 96 25.08 -21.15 -9.93
C SER A 96 23.77 -21.44 -9.18
N ILE A 97 22.81 -22.05 -9.89
CA ILE A 97 21.52 -22.45 -9.32
C ILE A 97 21.69 -23.77 -8.57
N GLY A 98 21.04 -23.90 -7.41
CA GLY A 98 21.16 -25.06 -6.53
C GLY A 98 22.36 -25.02 -5.59
N ASN A 99 23.34 -24.15 -5.86
CA ASN A 99 24.49 -23.91 -5.00
C ASN A 99 24.60 -22.46 -4.56
N HIS A 100 23.57 -21.61 -4.70
CA HIS A 100 23.54 -20.25 -4.14
C HIS A 100 22.09 -19.80 -3.89
N TYR A 101 21.84 -19.22 -2.72
CA TYR A 101 20.57 -18.55 -2.42
C TYR A 101 20.50 -17.22 -3.15
N ARG A 102 19.37 -16.92 -3.80
CA ARG A 102 19.09 -15.61 -4.42
C ARG A 102 17.60 -15.28 -4.35
N GLU A 103 17.27 -14.05 -3.96
CA GLU A 103 15.89 -13.57 -3.87
C GLU A 103 15.80 -12.06 -4.21
N PHE A 104 14.58 -11.61 -4.50
CA PHE A 104 14.23 -10.20 -4.65
C PHE A 104 13.33 -9.76 -3.50
N ILE A 105 13.77 -8.76 -2.75
CA ILE A 105 13.16 -8.31 -1.51
C ILE A 105 13.39 -6.81 -1.40
N ASP A 106 12.37 -6.04 -1.02
CA ASP A 106 12.56 -4.64 -0.66
C ASP A 106 13.25 -4.56 0.71
N LEU A 107 14.56 -4.30 0.72
CA LEU A 107 15.40 -4.30 1.91
C LEU A 107 15.48 -2.92 2.57
N ASN A 108 15.11 -1.86 1.86
CA ASN A 108 15.23 -0.47 2.32
C ASN A 108 13.88 0.28 2.42
N ASN A 109 12.77 -0.41 2.13
CA ASN A 109 11.39 0.09 2.15
C ASN A 109 11.13 1.24 1.16
N ASP A 110 11.83 1.25 0.02
CA ASP A 110 11.59 2.21 -1.07
C ASP A 110 10.50 1.76 -2.06
N ASN A 111 9.87 0.61 -1.77
CA ASN A 111 8.89 -0.12 -2.57
C ASN A 111 9.44 -0.72 -3.87
N LEU A 112 10.74 -0.68 -4.13
CA LEU A 112 11.40 -1.40 -5.22
C LEU A 112 11.99 -2.70 -4.66
N PRO A 113 11.90 -3.83 -5.38
CA PRO A 113 12.55 -5.05 -4.94
C PRO A 113 14.06 -4.98 -5.22
N ASP A 114 14.85 -4.97 -4.15
CA ASP A 114 16.30 -5.17 -4.17
C ASP A 114 16.64 -6.63 -4.46
N MET A 115 17.86 -6.92 -4.91
CA MET A 115 18.33 -8.29 -5.07
C MET A 115 19.25 -8.65 -3.93
N VAL A 116 19.06 -9.85 -3.38
CA VAL A 116 19.96 -10.42 -2.37
C VAL A 116 20.42 -11.81 -2.80
N GLY A 117 21.65 -12.14 -2.50
CA GLY A 117 22.20 -13.47 -2.71
C GLY A 117 23.18 -13.87 -1.62
N ILE A 118 23.29 -15.18 -1.37
CA ILE A 118 24.29 -15.75 -0.47
C ILE A 118 25.21 -16.63 -1.28
N ASP A 119 26.50 -16.35 -1.21
CA ASP A 119 27.51 -17.12 -1.94
C ASP A 119 27.94 -18.39 -1.20
N SER A 120 28.78 -19.19 -1.85
CA SER A 120 29.30 -20.47 -1.33
C SER A 120 30.26 -20.34 -0.15
N LEU A 121 30.66 -19.11 0.21
CA LEU A 121 31.37 -18.78 1.45
C LEU A 121 30.41 -18.24 2.52
N ASN A 122 29.10 -18.32 2.25
CA ASN A 122 27.99 -17.86 3.07
C ASN A 122 27.99 -16.37 3.38
N ARG A 123 28.46 -15.57 2.42
CA ARG A 123 28.44 -14.11 2.51
C ARG A 123 27.15 -13.59 1.88
N ILE A 124 26.51 -12.62 2.53
CA ILE A 124 25.31 -11.95 2.02
C ILE A 124 25.76 -10.82 1.08
N HIS A 125 25.20 -10.80 -0.13
CA HIS A 125 25.43 -9.80 -1.17
C HIS A 125 24.13 -9.10 -1.46
N VAL A 126 24.11 -7.77 -1.40
CA VAL A 126 22.92 -6.97 -1.66
C VAL A 126 23.16 -6.05 -2.85
N GLY A 127 22.18 -6.04 -3.75
CA GLY A 127 22.06 -5.04 -4.80
C GLY A 127 20.81 -4.20 -4.56
N ILE A 128 20.99 -2.93 -4.24
CA ILE A 128 19.87 -1.99 -4.08
C ILE A 128 19.34 -1.55 -5.45
N ALA A 129 18.03 -1.62 -5.61
CA ALA A 129 17.32 -1.10 -6.77
C ALA A 129 17.20 0.43 -6.68
N THR A 130 17.40 1.13 -7.80
CA THR A 130 17.25 2.59 -7.84
C THR A 130 16.28 3.00 -8.95
N PRO A 131 15.44 4.04 -8.79
CA PRO A 131 14.61 4.56 -9.87
C PRO A 131 15.47 5.22 -10.97
N SER A 132 15.22 4.92 -12.26
CA SER A 132 15.92 5.59 -13.39
C SER A 132 14.95 6.35 -14.30
N SER A 133 15.42 7.50 -14.81
CA SER A 133 14.73 8.42 -15.73
C SER A 133 15.08 8.22 -17.21
N GLN A 134 16.03 7.34 -17.55
CA GLN A 134 16.40 7.01 -18.92
C GLN A 134 16.28 5.49 -19.13
N ASN A 135 15.50 5.08 -20.12
CA ASN A 135 15.45 3.72 -20.66
C ASN A 135 15.55 2.59 -19.61
N TRP A 136 14.38 2.28 -19.04
CA TRP A 136 13.90 1.15 -18.25
C TRP A 136 14.52 -0.27 -18.44
N LYS A 137 15.55 -0.43 -19.29
CA LYS A 137 16.19 -1.70 -19.65
C LYS A 137 17.49 -2.01 -18.90
N THR A 138 18.02 -1.14 -18.06
CA THR A 138 19.22 -1.44 -17.23
C THR A 138 19.17 -0.65 -15.93
N LYS A 139 18.67 -1.24 -14.84
CA LYS A 139 18.90 -0.73 -13.49
C LYS A 139 20.08 -1.46 -12.88
N TYR A 140 21.10 -0.69 -12.52
CA TYR A 140 22.35 -1.16 -11.93
C TYR A 140 22.15 -1.41 -10.43
N PHE A 141 22.52 -2.61 -10.01
CA PHE A 141 22.70 -2.95 -8.59
C PHE A 141 24.03 -2.36 -8.12
N ALA A 142 24.02 -1.68 -6.96
CA ALA A 142 25.23 -1.12 -6.37
C ALA A 142 26.30 -2.19 -6.11
N THR A 143 27.54 -1.73 -6.23
CA THR A 143 28.81 -2.45 -6.41
C THR A 143 29.59 -2.67 -5.11
N SER A 144 28.93 -2.97 -4.00
CA SER A 144 29.63 -3.34 -2.77
C SER A 144 29.04 -4.62 -2.20
N ILE A 145 29.75 -5.71 -2.49
CA ILE A 145 29.78 -6.91 -1.67
C ILE A 145 30.40 -6.48 -0.34
N GLU A 146 29.59 -6.00 0.60
CA GLU A 146 30.05 -5.97 1.98
C GLU A 146 30.02 -7.41 2.48
N ASN A 147 31.21 -7.97 2.77
CA ASN A 147 31.32 -9.31 3.33
C ASN A 147 30.70 -9.29 4.74
N VAL A 148 29.39 -9.51 4.88
CA VAL A 148 28.74 -9.36 6.19
C VAL A 148 29.09 -10.52 7.14
N LYS A 149 29.26 -11.76 6.65
CA LYS A 149 29.67 -12.88 7.51
C LYS A 149 29.96 -14.16 6.71
N LYS A 150 30.57 -15.15 7.36
CA LYS A 150 30.54 -16.56 6.96
C LYS A 150 29.42 -17.23 7.75
N SER A 151 28.29 -17.57 7.13
CA SER A 151 27.40 -18.59 7.71
C SER A 151 28.07 -19.98 7.61
N ASN A 152 27.64 -20.95 8.42
CA ASN A 152 28.17 -22.32 8.42
C ASN A 152 27.27 -23.31 7.64
N THR A 153 26.32 -22.83 6.85
CA THR A 153 25.34 -23.67 6.12
C THR A 153 25.75 -23.90 4.66
N LYS A 154 25.15 -24.89 3.99
CA LYS A 154 24.93 -24.79 2.53
C LYS A 154 23.68 -23.92 2.33
N GLU A 155 23.41 -23.33 1.17
CA GLU A 155 22.36 -22.31 0.98
C GLU A 155 20.90 -22.80 1.09
N GLU A 156 20.67 -23.90 1.79
CA GLU A 156 19.38 -24.53 2.00
C GLU A 156 18.74 -23.97 3.28
N ASN A 157 17.52 -23.39 3.14
CA ASN A 157 16.64 -22.90 4.22
C ASN A 157 16.92 -21.50 4.78
N VAL A 158 17.13 -20.52 3.89
CA VAL A 158 17.10 -19.09 4.22
C VAL A 158 15.70 -18.54 3.96
N PHE A 159 15.17 -17.78 4.91
CA PHE A 159 13.89 -17.09 4.83
C PHE A 159 14.05 -15.62 5.20
N ASN A 160 13.09 -14.80 4.77
CA ASN A 160 13.05 -13.38 5.06
C ASN A 160 11.71 -13.02 5.68
N ALA A 161 11.76 -12.31 6.81
CA ALA A 161 10.58 -11.82 7.49
C ALA A 161 10.97 -10.64 8.37
N ASP A 162 10.10 -9.65 8.46
CA ASP A 162 10.21 -8.62 9.49
C ASP A 162 9.90 -9.26 10.85
N LEU A 163 10.94 -9.48 11.67
CA LEU A 163 10.87 -10.14 12.97
C LEU A 163 10.81 -9.14 14.12
N ASN A 164 11.39 -7.95 13.96
CA ASN A 164 11.44 -6.91 15.00
C ASN A 164 10.30 -5.86 14.86
N GLY A 165 9.53 -5.89 13.78
CA GLY A 165 8.41 -5.00 13.50
C GLY A 165 8.80 -3.62 12.98
N ASP A 166 10.05 -3.41 12.56
CA ASP A 166 10.54 -2.12 12.04
C ASP A 166 10.13 -1.84 10.59
N GLY A 167 9.51 -2.83 9.92
CA GLY A 167 9.06 -2.74 8.54
C GLY A 167 10.12 -3.14 7.52
N LEU A 168 11.32 -3.54 7.95
CA LEU A 168 12.37 -4.08 7.12
C LEU A 168 12.42 -5.61 7.27
N PRO A 169 12.64 -6.37 6.18
CA PRO A 169 12.75 -7.81 6.27
C PRO A 169 14.11 -8.22 6.86
N ASP A 170 14.08 -9.07 7.89
CA ASP A 170 15.24 -9.70 8.53
C ASP A 170 15.55 -11.06 7.91
N PHE A 171 16.80 -11.52 8.02
CA PHE A 171 17.22 -12.85 7.58
C PHE A 171 17.03 -13.90 8.67
N VAL A 172 16.48 -15.05 8.27
CA VAL A 172 16.26 -16.21 9.13
C VAL A 172 16.93 -17.44 8.53
N PHE A 173 17.83 -18.07 9.29
CA PHE A 173 18.60 -19.24 8.89
C PHE A 173 18.19 -20.45 9.73
N PHE A 174 17.68 -21.50 9.07
CA PHE A 174 17.41 -22.77 9.75
C PHE A 174 18.65 -23.68 9.72
N GLN A 175 19.13 -24.06 10.90
CA GLN A 175 20.32 -24.88 11.08
C GLN A 175 20.01 -26.13 11.93
N CYS A 176 20.86 -27.16 11.82
CA CYS A 176 20.72 -28.39 12.62
C CYS A 176 20.81 -28.11 14.14
N ASN A 177 21.58 -27.10 14.52
CA ASN A 177 21.82 -26.67 15.90
C ASN A 177 20.89 -25.53 16.38
N GLY A 178 20.00 -25.00 15.53
CA GLY A 178 19.15 -23.87 15.93
C GLY A 178 18.57 -23.08 14.76
N ILE A 179 17.85 -22.01 15.09
CA ILE A 179 17.52 -20.97 14.11
C ILE A 179 18.32 -19.75 14.46
N PHE A 180 18.92 -19.13 13.45
CA PHE A 180 19.73 -17.93 13.60
C PHE A 180 19.05 -16.79 12.86
N VAL A 181 19.15 -15.59 13.43
CA VAL A 181 18.54 -14.39 12.87
C VAL A 181 19.57 -13.28 12.76
N SER A 182 19.51 -12.57 11.65
CA SER A 182 20.30 -11.38 11.36
C SER A 182 19.34 -10.24 11.06
N LEU A 183 19.27 -9.27 11.97
CA LEU A 183 18.33 -8.14 11.86
C LEU A 183 18.79 -7.17 10.79
N ASN A 184 17.86 -6.64 10.01
CA ASN A 184 18.11 -5.55 9.08
C ASN A 184 18.10 -4.22 9.83
N MET A 185 19.21 -3.49 9.81
CA MET A 185 19.38 -2.20 10.47
C MET A 185 19.37 -1.05 9.45
N ALA A 186 18.62 -1.22 8.36
CA ALA A 186 18.51 -0.36 7.17
C ALA A 186 19.77 -0.30 6.29
N ASN A 187 20.93 0.00 6.89
CA ASN A 187 22.19 0.18 6.15
C ASN A 187 23.16 -0.99 6.32
N ASN A 188 22.88 -1.91 7.24
CA ASN A 188 23.71 -3.10 7.50
C ASN A 188 22.85 -4.17 8.19
N PHE A 189 23.38 -5.38 8.34
CA PHE A 189 22.75 -6.44 9.12
C PHE A 189 23.47 -6.67 10.46
N SER A 190 22.70 -7.04 11.48
CA SER A 190 23.27 -7.38 12.79
C SER A 190 24.16 -8.63 12.70
N THR A 191 24.97 -8.88 13.72
CA THR A 191 25.56 -10.21 13.88
C THR A 191 24.44 -11.25 14.04
N GLU A 192 24.61 -12.45 13.49
CA GLU A 192 23.60 -13.51 13.72
C GLU A 192 23.49 -13.87 15.20
N HIS A 193 22.25 -13.94 15.69
CA HIS A 193 21.92 -14.37 17.03
C HIS A 193 21.09 -15.66 16.99
N LEU A 194 21.27 -16.55 17.97
CA LEU A 194 20.36 -17.68 18.12
C LEU A 194 18.97 -17.13 18.42
N LEU A 195 17.92 -17.68 17.79
CA LEU A 195 16.59 -17.09 17.85
C LEU A 195 16.03 -16.91 19.28
N ASN A 196 16.41 -17.81 20.19
CA ASN A 196 16.03 -17.73 21.62
C ASN A 196 16.69 -16.57 22.38
N SER A 197 17.67 -15.89 21.78
CA SER A 197 18.31 -14.68 22.31
C SER A 197 17.76 -13.38 21.71
N VAL A 198 16.80 -13.48 20.79
CA VAL A 198 16.02 -12.31 20.31
C VAL A 198 14.91 -12.03 21.34
N PRO A 199 14.88 -10.86 22.00
CA PRO A 199 14.02 -10.59 23.16
C PRO A 199 12.51 -10.80 22.94
N ASP A 200 12.05 -10.71 21.68
CA ASP A 200 10.62 -10.56 21.37
C ASP A 200 9.96 -11.79 20.72
N LEU A 201 10.66 -12.94 20.67
CA LEU A 201 10.15 -14.17 20.05
C LEU A 201 9.97 -15.28 21.10
N LYS A 202 8.74 -15.78 21.27
CA LYS A 202 8.45 -16.92 22.16
C LYS A 202 8.40 -18.24 21.41
N PHE A 203 9.14 -19.21 21.93
CA PHE A 203 9.13 -20.60 21.50
C PHE A 203 7.87 -21.32 22.01
N LEU A 204 7.10 -21.94 21.10
CA LEU A 204 6.03 -22.88 21.45
C LEU A 204 6.42 -24.28 20.98
N ASN A 205 6.74 -25.15 21.94
CA ASN A 205 6.98 -26.56 21.64
C ASN A 205 5.63 -27.31 21.58
N LYS A 206 5.18 -27.67 20.39
CA LYS A 206 4.16 -28.71 20.21
C LYS A 206 4.67 -29.71 19.18
N ASN A 207 5.05 -30.89 19.64
CA ASN A 207 5.23 -32.12 18.87
C ASN A 207 5.90 -31.93 17.49
N MET A 208 7.19 -31.56 17.50
CA MET A 208 8.12 -31.58 16.35
C MET A 208 7.94 -30.49 15.27
N ALA A 209 7.02 -29.53 15.44
CA ALA A 209 7.00 -28.31 14.61
C ALA A 209 7.58 -27.12 15.41
N LYS A 210 8.65 -26.50 14.91
CA LYS A 210 9.17 -25.25 15.48
C LYS A 210 8.34 -24.08 14.93
N ILE A 211 7.33 -23.64 15.68
CA ILE A 211 6.51 -22.48 15.33
C ILE A 211 7.01 -21.28 16.14
N TYR A 212 7.44 -20.22 15.45
CA TYR A 212 7.78 -18.95 16.07
C TYR A 212 6.64 -17.98 15.80
N LEU A 213 6.03 -17.48 16.86
CA LEU A 213 5.08 -16.39 16.76
C LEU A 213 5.87 -15.10 16.84
N ASN A 214 5.79 -14.28 15.77
CA ASN A 214 6.17 -12.89 15.89
C ASN A 214 5.18 -12.22 16.85
N LEU A 215 5.64 -11.90 18.07
CA LEU A 215 4.85 -11.19 19.07
C LEU A 215 4.96 -9.66 18.92
N ASN A 216 5.84 -9.19 18.03
CA ASN A 216 5.97 -7.78 17.73
C ASN A 216 4.74 -7.30 16.99
N LYS A 217 3.94 -6.52 17.70
CA LYS A 217 2.98 -5.63 17.08
C LYS A 217 3.82 -4.54 16.41
N LYS A 218 3.61 -4.33 15.10
CA LYS A 218 4.09 -3.10 14.42
C LYS A 218 3.91 -1.90 15.36
N PRO A 219 4.94 -1.07 15.60
CA PRO A 219 4.86 0.00 16.58
C PRO A 219 3.65 0.88 16.28
N ARG A 220 2.84 1.13 17.30
CA ARG A 220 1.62 1.93 17.19
C ARG A 220 1.70 3.09 18.14
N LEU A 221 1.19 4.22 17.69
CA LEU A 221 0.97 5.34 18.57
C LEU A 221 -0.21 5.02 19.48
N GLU A 222 0.05 4.62 20.72
CA GLU A 222 -1.01 4.28 21.68
C GLU A 222 -1.43 5.47 22.54
N ALA A 223 -0.52 6.43 22.75
CA ALA A 223 -0.84 7.65 23.47
C ALA A 223 0.02 8.85 23.02
N ILE A 224 -0.57 10.04 23.11
CA ILE A 224 0.13 11.32 23.04
C ILE A 224 -0.12 12.04 24.36
N ARG A 225 0.95 12.46 25.05
CA ARG A 225 0.88 13.33 26.21
C ARG A 225 1.53 14.65 25.89
N ASP A 226 0.82 15.75 26.10
CA ASP A 226 1.40 17.09 25.94
C ASP A 226 2.22 17.50 27.18
N SER A 227 2.88 18.66 27.09
CA SER A 227 3.70 19.20 28.19
C SER A 227 2.89 19.61 29.42
N LEU A 228 1.56 19.72 29.31
CA LEU A 228 0.64 20.02 30.39
C LEU A 228 0.06 18.76 31.04
N GLY A 229 0.48 17.57 30.58
CA GLY A 229 0.04 16.29 31.10
C GLY A 229 -1.28 15.79 30.52
N ASN A 230 -1.90 16.49 29.56
CA ASN A 230 -3.11 16.03 28.89
C ASN A 230 -2.78 14.83 28.01
N GLU A 231 -3.59 13.77 28.12
CA GLU A 231 -3.36 12.53 27.42
C GLU A 231 -4.46 12.26 26.37
N LYS A 232 -4.03 11.84 25.19
CA LYS A 232 -4.87 11.26 24.14
C LYS A 232 -4.48 9.80 23.99
N LYS A 233 -5.43 8.87 23.97
CA LYS A 233 -5.15 7.43 23.80
C LYS A 233 -5.79 6.89 22.53
N ILE A 234 -5.14 5.90 21.91
CA ILE A 234 -5.58 5.27 20.67
C ILE A 234 -5.57 3.76 20.87
N SER A 235 -6.71 3.12 20.63
CA SER A 235 -6.86 1.66 20.68
C SER A 235 -7.09 1.12 19.28
N TYR A 236 -6.43 0.01 18.94
CA TYR A 236 -6.50 -0.60 17.61
C TYR A 236 -7.15 -1.99 17.67
N GLN A 237 -7.86 -2.36 16.61
CA GLN A 237 -8.34 -3.73 16.39
C GLN A 237 -8.20 -4.11 14.92
N SER A 238 -8.02 -5.41 14.67
CA SER A 238 -7.92 -5.95 13.32
C SER A 238 -9.27 -5.91 12.59
N THR A 239 -9.24 -5.65 11.28
CA THR A 239 -10.40 -5.79 10.38
C THR A 239 -10.90 -7.23 10.26
N ALA A 240 -10.19 -8.22 10.82
CA ALA A 240 -10.73 -9.56 11.05
C ALA A 240 -11.89 -9.58 12.05
N ASN A 241 -12.01 -8.56 12.91
CA ASN A 241 -13.13 -8.43 13.83
C ASN A 241 -14.41 -7.96 13.10
N LYS A 242 -15.36 -8.89 12.94
CA LYS A 242 -16.65 -8.64 12.26
C LYS A 242 -17.60 -7.68 12.99
N THR A 243 -17.36 -7.36 14.27
CA THR A 243 -18.13 -6.33 14.99
C THR A 243 -17.66 -4.92 14.67
N LEU A 244 -16.38 -4.78 14.31
CA LEU A 244 -15.69 -3.54 13.96
C LEU A 244 -15.81 -3.24 12.46
N TYR A 245 -15.65 -4.29 11.64
CA TYR A 245 -15.58 -4.18 10.19
C TYR A 245 -16.69 -4.98 9.49
N THR A 246 -17.35 -4.34 8.52
CA THR A 246 -18.33 -4.98 7.64
C THR A 246 -17.74 -5.16 6.24
N GLU A 247 -17.62 -6.41 5.79
CA GLU A 247 -17.14 -6.73 4.44
C GLU A 247 -18.09 -6.21 3.34
N SER A 248 -17.51 -5.91 2.17
CA SER A 248 -18.30 -5.56 0.99
C SER A 248 -19.09 -6.77 0.48
N LYS A 249 -20.38 -6.57 0.23
CA LYS A 249 -21.24 -7.56 -0.44
C LYS A 249 -21.14 -7.50 -1.97
N PHE A 250 -20.54 -6.44 -2.52
CA PHE A 250 -20.49 -6.17 -3.97
C PHE A 250 -19.07 -5.92 -4.45
N ASN A 251 -18.68 -6.64 -5.51
CA ASN A 251 -17.42 -6.45 -6.23
C ASN A 251 -17.73 -5.81 -7.59
N PHE A 252 -17.33 -4.56 -7.80
CA PHE A 252 -17.44 -3.91 -9.11
C PHE A 252 -16.26 -4.33 -9.99
N LYS A 253 -16.46 -4.46 -11.31
CA LYS A 253 -15.40 -4.84 -12.26
C LYS A 253 -14.11 -4.02 -12.11
N SER A 254 -14.21 -2.74 -11.73
CA SER A 254 -13.09 -1.78 -11.61
C SER A 254 -12.45 -1.67 -10.22
N THR A 255 -12.90 -2.44 -9.23
CA THR A 255 -12.37 -2.43 -7.85
C THR A 255 -12.19 -3.85 -7.35
N TYR A 256 -11.22 -4.09 -6.46
CA TYR A 256 -11.14 -5.35 -5.73
C TYR A 256 -11.30 -5.12 -4.23
N SER A 257 -11.89 -6.12 -3.56
CA SER A 257 -12.03 -6.14 -2.11
C SER A 257 -10.76 -6.74 -1.49
N SER A 258 -10.37 -6.30 -0.29
CA SER A 258 -9.26 -6.88 0.48
C SER A 258 -9.56 -8.27 1.06
N LYS A 259 -10.42 -9.05 0.41
CA LYS A 259 -10.87 -10.35 0.91
C LYS A 259 -9.67 -11.29 1.00
N GLY A 260 -9.19 -11.54 2.21
CA GLY A 260 -8.00 -12.36 2.49
C GLY A 260 -6.87 -11.67 3.25
N PHE A 261 -6.91 -10.35 3.46
CA PHE A 261 -5.89 -9.63 4.23
C PHE A 261 -6.53 -8.82 5.37
N ALA A 262 -6.17 -9.17 6.60
CA ALA A 262 -6.56 -8.42 7.80
C ALA A 262 -5.47 -7.42 8.17
N PHE A 263 -5.87 -6.22 8.55
CA PHE A 263 -4.98 -5.15 9.00
C PHE A 263 -5.64 -4.37 10.14
N ASP A 264 -4.87 -3.63 10.91
CA ASP A 264 -5.38 -2.91 12.08
C ASP A 264 -5.93 -1.54 11.72
N VAL A 265 -7.03 -1.19 12.39
CA VAL A 265 -7.67 0.13 12.32
C VAL A 265 -7.90 0.67 13.73
N VAL A 266 -8.07 1.99 13.84
CA VAL A 266 -8.41 2.62 15.12
C VAL A 266 -9.80 2.16 15.54
N SER A 267 -9.91 1.49 16.66
CA SER A 267 -11.20 1.06 17.23
C SER A 267 -11.79 2.11 18.17
N GLU A 268 -10.94 2.82 18.91
CA GLU A 268 -11.34 3.83 19.87
C GLU A 268 -10.27 4.91 20.04
N PHE A 269 -10.70 6.15 20.18
CA PHE A 269 -9.87 7.31 20.44
C PHE A 269 -10.35 8.01 21.70
N TRP A 270 -9.46 8.25 22.65
CA TRP A 270 -9.77 8.94 23.90
C TRP A 270 -9.09 10.30 23.95
N SER A 271 -9.81 11.29 24.47
CA SER A 271 -9.27 12.62 24.75
C SER A 271 -9.90 13.20 26.01
N SER A 272 -9.25 14.23 26.57
CA SER A 272 -9.85 15.05 27.63
C SER A 272 -11.25 15.53 27.22
N ASP A 273 -12.19 15.50 28.16
CA ASP A 273 -13.54 16.04 28.01
C ASP A 273 -13.64 17.55 28.35
N GLY A 274 -12.53 18.17 28.75
CA GLY A 274 -12.46 19.58 29.12
C GLY A 274 -12.96 19.91 30.52
N ILE A 275 -13.41 18.92 31.31
CA ILE A 275 -13.89 19.10 32.69
C ILE A 275 -13.14 18.20 33.70
N GLY A 276 -11.97 17.69 33.31
CA GLY A 276 -11.10 16.86 34.14
C GLY A 276 -11.34 15.35 34.00
N GLY A 277 -12.19 14.92 33.08
CA GLY A 277 -12.42 13.53 32.73
C GLY A 277 -11.94 13.17 31.32
N MET A 278 -12.35 12.00 30.83
CA MET A 278 -12.04 11.53 29.48
C MET A 278 -13.34 11.21 28.72
N SER A 279 -13.37 11.58 27.44
CA SER A 279 -14.38 11.17 26.48
C SER A 279 -13.73 10.25 25.45
N SER A 280 -14.47 9.23 25.00
CA SER A 280 -14.04 8.36 23.91
C SER A 280 -14.90 8.50 22.66
N ILE A 281 -14.29 8.22 21.51
CA ILE A 281 -14.92 8.08 20.21
C ILE A 281 -14.63 6.66 19.72
N THR A 282 -15.68 5.86 19.51
CA THR A 282 -15.56 4.50 18.95
C THR A 282 -15.80 4.51 17.46
N TYR A 283 -15.10 3.67 16.72
CA TYR A 283 -15.18 3.59 15.26
C TYR A 283 -15.70 2.25 14.75
N LYS A 284 -16.35 2.29 13.59
CA LYS A 284 -16.69 1.13 12.75
C LYS A 284 -16.38 1.45 11.30
N TYR A 285 -16.05 0.42 10.54
CA TYR A 285 -15.57 0.53 9.17
C TYR A 285 -16.31 -0.42 8.26
N GLY A 286 -16.41 -0.09 6.97
CA GLY A 286 -16.93 -1.05 6.03
C GLY A 286 -16.48 -0.85 4.59
N GLU A 287 -16.54 -1.97 3.88
CA GLU A 287 -16.28 -2.10 2.46
C GLU A 287 -14.93 -1.48 2.04
N TYR A 288 -13.82 -1.98 2.57
CA TYR A 288 -12.51 -1.56 2.08
C TYR A 288 -12.29 -2.07 0.64
N LYS A 289 -12.03 -1.14 -0.29
CA LYS A 289 -11.84 -1.44 -1.71
C LYS A 289 -10.63 -0.68 -2.26
N CYS A 290 -9.98 -1.31 -3.23
CA CYS A 290 -8.85 -0.75 -3.96
C CYS A 290 -9.20 -0.57 -5.43
N SER A 291 -8.75 0.54 -6.04
CA SER A 291 -8.83 0.77 -7.48
C SER A 291 -7.98 -0.25 -8.23
N LYS A 292 -8.52 -0.81 -9.31
CA LYS A 292 -7.77 -1.68 -10.25
C LYS A 292 -6.94 -0.90 -11.29
N ILE A 293 -7.17 0.40 -11.41
CA ILE A 293 -6.51 1.26 -12.41
C ILE A 293 -5.38 2.03 -11.72
N GLN A 294 -4.23 2.15 -12.41
CA GLN A 294 -2.99 2.90 -12.07
C GLN A 294 -3.01 3.62 -10.70
N GLY A 295 -2.12 3.23 -9.79
CA GLY A 295 -1.81 3.99 -8.56
C GLY A 295 -2.35 3.43 -7.23
N ARG A 296 -2.95 2.22 -7.20
CA ARG A 296 -3.36 1.48 -5.98
C ARG A 296 -4.01 2.35 -4.88
N SER A 297 -4.90 3.28 -5.22
CA SER A 297 -5.68 3.98 -4.20
C SER A 297 -6.70 3.05 -3.57
N CYS A 298 -6.67 2.92 -2.25
CA CYS A 298 -7.60 2.10 -1.46
C CYS A 298 -8.31 2.94 -0.41
N SER A 299 -9.57 2.63 -0.13
CA SER A 299 -10.33 3.27 0.94
C SER A 299 -11.52 2.44 1.40
N PHE A 300 -11.98 2.69 2.62
CA PHE A 300 -13.30 2.29 3.10
C PHE A 300 -14.42 2.99 2.31
N ALA A 301 -15.59 2.35 2.15
CA ALA A 301 -16.78 3.03 1.61
C ALA A 301 -17.34 3.99 2.64
N TRP A 302 -17.24 3.59 3.90
CA TRP A 302 -17.77 4.37 4.99
C TRP A 302 -16.98 4.14 6.28
N ILE A 303 -16.97 5.18 7.09
CA ILE A 303 -16.46 5.18 8.46
C ILE A 303 -17.57 5.73 9.34
N LYS A 304 -17.93 5.00 10.39
CA LYS A 304 -18.87 5.45 11.42
C LYS A 304 -18.11 5.71 12.71
N SER A 305 -18.29 6.88 13.32
CA SER A 305 -17.70 7.24 14.61
C SER A 305 -18.80 7.62 15.59
N GLN A 306 -18.63 7.36 16.89
CA GLN A 306 -19.61 7.74 17.91
C GLN A 306 -18.91 8.24 19.17
N ASN A 307 -19.27 9.44 19.61
CA ASN A 307 -18.83 9.96 20.90
C ASN A 307 -19.63 9.28 22.01
N GLN A 308 -18.94 8.71 23.00
CA GLN A 308 -19.59 7.94 24.07
C GLN A 308 -20.30 8.78 25.12
N ASN A 309 -19.94 10.06 25.28
CA ASN A 309 -20.57 10.96 26.24
C ASN A 309 -21.83 11.60 25.64
N SER A 310 -21.71 12.23 24.47
CA SER A 310 -22.86 12.90 23.82
C SER A 310 -23.80 11.94 23.09
N LYS A 311 -23.39 10.69 22.87
CA LYS A 311 -24.08 9.68 22.03
C LYS A 311 -24.32 10.12 20.59
N ILE A 312 -23.71 11.23 20.15
CA ILE A 312 -23.73 11.67 18.76
C ILE A 312 -22.87 10.71 17.95
N PHE A 313 -23.43 10.18 16.87
CA PHE A 313 -22.68 9.40 15.89
C PHE A 313 -22.61 10.11 14.56
N SER A 314 -21.47 9.98 13.89
CA SER A 314 -21.23 10.50 12.54
C SER A 314 -20.93 9.36 11.59
N THR A 315 -21.38 9.51 10.34
CA THR A 315 -21.08 8.61 9.23
C THR A 315 -20.42 9.41 8.13
N GLN A 316 -19.25 8.98 7.70
CA GLN A 316 -18.55 9.48 6.53
C GLN A 316 -18.69 8.45 5.42
N GLN A 317 -19.02 8.89 4.21
CA GLN A 317 -19.06 8.07 3.01
C GLN A 317 -17.98 8.55 2.05
N PHE A 318 -17.34 7.62 1.35
CA PHE A 318 -16.21 7.90 0.48
C PHE A 318 -16.46 7.40 -0.94
N HIS A 319 -15.84 8.07 -1.90
CA HIS A 319 -15.79 7.63 -3.28
C HIS A 319 -14.92 6.38 -3.43
N HIS A 320 -15.39 5.45 -4.28
CA HIS A 320 -14.72 4.18 -4.62
C HIS A 320 -14.34 4.05 -6.09
N LYS A 321 -14.58 5.12 -6.85
CA LYS A 321 -14.29 5.16 -8.27
C LYS A 321 -13.09 6.07 -8.50
N HIS A 322 -12.05 5.52 -9.11
CA HIS A 322 -10.90 6.28 -9.59
C HIS A 322 -11.36 7.44 -10.50
N PRO A 323 -10.81 8.66 -10.35
CA PRO A 323 -9.67 9.05 -9.52
C PRO A 323 -10.02 9.50 -8.10
N LEU A 324 -11.29 9.52 -7.72
CA LEU A 324 -11.74 10.03 -6.41
C LEU A 324 -11.61 9.00 -5.27
N THR A 325 -10.98 7.85 -5.47
CA THR A 325 -10.93 6.80 -4.46
C THR A 325 -10.37 7.32 -3.12
N GLY A 326 -11.18 7.23 -2.06
CA GLY A 326 -10.84 7.72 -0.72
C GLY A 326 -11.19 9.19 -0.46
N MET A 327 -11.72 9.92 -1.44
CA MET A 327 -12.28 11.26 -1.24
C MET A 327 -13.65 11.18 -0.59
N LEU A 328 -13.97 12.13 0.29
CA LEU A 328 -15.22 12.17 1.04
C LEU A 328 -16.38 12.52 0.10
N LEU A 329 -17.37 11.64 -0.01
CA LEU A 329 -18.61 11.89 -0.75
C LEU A 329 -19.60 12.71 0.10
N SER A 330 -19.79 12.28 1.35
CA SER A 330 -20.68 12.93 2.29
C SER A 330 -20.28 12.64 3.73
N LYS A 331 -20.72 13.51 4.65
CA LYS A 331 -20.61 13.33 6.09
C LYS A 331 -21.95 13.68 6.72
N SER A 332 -22.47 12.83 7.59
CA SER A 332 -23.69 13.09 8.35
C SER A 332 -23.46 12.85 9.83
N SER A 333 -24.12 13.60 10.70
CA SER A 333 -24.10 13.37 12.16
C SER A 333 -25.53 13.30 12.68
N PHE A 334 -25.71 12.49 13.71
CA PHE A 334 -27.01 12.14 14.26
C PHE A 334 -26.97 12.18 15.78
N TYR A 335 -28.04 12.69 16.39
CA TYR A 335 -28.32 12.60 17.81
C TYR A 335 -29.66 11.86 17.99
N ALA A 336 -29.69 10.81 18.81
CA ALA A 336 -30.90 10.01 19.02
C ALA A 336 -31.60 9.57 17.71
N ASN A 337 -30.81 9.16 16.70
CA ASN A 337 -31.26 8.81 15.33
C ASN A 337 -31.86 9.96 14.50
N LYS A 338 -31.88 11.20 14.99
CA LYS A 338 -32.28 12.38 14.24
C LYS A 338 -31.04 13.02 13.59
N LEU A 339 -31.15 13.39 12.32
CA LEU A 339 -30.08 14.06 11.59
C LEU A 339 -29.89 15.47 12.17
N ILE A 340 -28.66 15.82 12.53
CA ILE A 340 -28.31 17.16 13.05
C ILE A 340 -27.42 17.93 12.08
N THR A 341 -26.60 17.23 11.29
CA THR A 341 -25.75 17.85 10.26
C THR A 341 -25.61 16.91 9.08
N ARG A 342 -25.63 17.44 7.87
CA ARG A 342 -25.21 16.74 6.65
C ARG A 342 -24.32 17.65 5.82
N THR A 343 -23.21 17.13 5.33
CA THR A 343 -22.35 17.82 4.39
C THR A 343 -22.10 16.94 3.18
N ASN A 344 -22.35 17.46 1.98
CA ASN A 344 -22.02 16.82 0.72
C ASN A 344 -20.84 17.52 0.05
N PHE A 345 -19.99 16.75 -0.62
CA PHE A 345 -18.81 17.27 -1.30
C PHE A 345 -18.88 16.94 -2.78
N THR A 346 -18.50 17.90 -3.61
CA THR A 346 -18.24 17.66 -5.04
C THR A 346 -16.83 18.10 -5.39
N TYR A 347 -16.27 17.53 -6.44
CA TYR A 347 -14.87 17.70 -6.81
C TYR A 347 -14.73 18.20 -8.24
N SER A 348 -13.77 19.11 -8.45
CA SER A 348 -13.21 19.42 -9.75
C SER A 348 -12.05 18.46 -9.98
N ILE A 349 -12.02 17.83 -11.16
CA ILE A 349 -11.02 16.83 -11.52
C ILE A 349 -10.35 17.30 -12.79
N LYS A 350 -9.03 17.46 -12.76
CA LYS A 350 -8.20 17.70 -13.93
C LYS A 350 -7.25 16.53 -14.14
N GLN A 351 -7.25 15.97 -15.35
CA GLN A 351 -6.27 14.97 -15.78
C GLN A 351 -5.15 15.70 -16.54
N THR A 352 -3.91 15.38 -16.22
CA THR A 352 -2.74 15.83 -16.99
C THR A 352 -1.94 14.62 -17.42
N ASP A 353 -1.75 14.48 -18.74
CA ASP A 353 -0.93 13.43 -19.31
C ASP A 353 0.55 13.75 -19.04
N LEU A 354 1.27 12.75 -18.54
CA LEU A 354 2.71 12.83 -18.27
C LEU A 354 3.47 12.09 -19.38
N ILE A 355 4.81 12.11 -19.33
CA ILE A 355 5.64 11.39 -20.28
C ILE A 355 5.33 9.88 -20.24
N GLY A 356 5.02 9.30 -21.40
CA GLY A 356 4.59 7.90 -21.56
C GLY A 356 3.09 7.71 -21.26
N ASP A 357 2.69 6.53 -20.78
CA ASP A 357 1.28 6.20 -20.45
C ASP A 357 0.85 6.65 -19.04
N LYS A 358 1.63 7.54 -18.41
CA LYS A 358 1.38 8.02 -17.05
C LYS A 358 0.38 9.17 -17.06
N LYS A 359 -0.57 9.13 -16.14
CA LYS A 359 -1.56 10.19 -15.94
C LYS A 359 -1.48 10.71 -14.51
N SER A 360 -1.54 12.03 -14.36
CA SER A 360 -1.71 12.68 -13.07
C SER A 360 -3.11 13.27 -12.94
N TRP A 361 -3.62 13.33 -11.71
CA TRP A 361 -4.95 13.81 -11.41
C TRP A 361 -4.87 14.89 -10.34
N THR A 362 -5.29 16.11 -10.67
CA THR A 362 -5.47 17.19 -9.71
C THR A 362 -6.93 17.19 -9.28
N ILE A 363 -7.18 16.95 -7.99
CA ILE A 363 -8.52 16.84 -7.41
C ILE A 363 -8.68 17.95 -6.39
N LEU A 364 -9.64 18.84 -6.61
CA LEU A 364 -9.90 19.99 -5.75
C LEU A 364 -11.38 20.00 -5.36
N ILE A 365 -11.71 20.39 -4.13
CA ILE A 365 -13.11 20.49 -3.68
C ILE A 365 -13.78 21.61 -4.48
N LYS A 366 -14.78 21.26 -5.29
CA LYS A 366 -15.57 22.21 -6.08
C LYS A 366 -16.72 22.79 -5.26
N SER A 367 -17.44 21.95 -4.52
CA SER A 367 -18.49 22.42 -3.64
C SER A 367 -18.53 21.67 -2.33
N LYS A 368 -18.96 22.38 -1.29
CA LYS A 368 -19.28 21.86 0.02
C LYS A 368 -20.64 22.42 0.43
N GLU A 369 -21.63 21.55 0.52
CA GLU A 369 -22.99 21.93 0.93
C GLU A 369 -23.29 21.33 2.30
N SER A 370 -23.48 22.18 3.31
CA SER A 370 -23.72 21.78 4.70
C SER A 370 -25.12 22.18 5.16
N GLU A 371 -25.94 21.21 5.52
CA GLU A 371 -27.27 21.38 6.10
C GLU A 371 -27.20 21.14 7.61
N PHE A 372 -27.87 22.00 8.37
CA PHE A 372 -27.92 21.95 9.83
C PHE A 372 -29.36 21.83 10.30
N TYR A 373 -29.56 21.00 11.30
CA TYR A 373 -30.85 20.71 11.90
C TYR A 373 -30.73 20.81 13.42
N ASP A 374 -31.84 21.10 14.09
CA ASP A 374 -31.89 21.00 15.54
C ASP A 374 -31.90 19.54 16.01
N ILE A 375 -31.90 19.35 17.33
CA ILE A 375 -31.98 18.01 17.94
C ILE A 375 -33.31 17.29 17.66
N ASP A 376 -34.33 18.01 17.18
CA ASP A 376 -35.62 17.47 16.81
C ASP A 376 -35.74 17.10 15.33
N GLY A 377 -34.72 17.44 14.54
CA GLY A 377 -34.65 17.19 13.10
C GLY A 377 -35.26 18.32 12.25
N LEU A 378 -35.58 19.47 12.84
CA LEU A 378 -36.06 20.64 12.12
C LEU A 378 -34.89 21.31 11.40
N PHE A 379 -35.07 21.58 10.10
CA PHE A 379 -34.08 22.29 9.30
C PHE A 379 -33.87 23.73 9.81
N LEU A 380 -32.61 24.10 10.04
CA LEU A 380 -32.22 25.42 10.55
C LEU A 380 -31.66 26.31 9.44
N LYS A 381 -30.65 25.80 8.73
CA LYS A 381 -29.90 26.54 7.72
C LYS A 381 -29.14 25.62 6.79
N LYS A 382 -28.74 26.17 5.64
CA LYS A 382 -27.81 25.56 4.68
C LYS A 382 -26.68 26.52 4.34
N GLU A 383 -25.46 26.02 4.37
CA GLU A 383 -24.25 26.71 3.93
C GLU A 383 -23.75 26.06 2.64
N ILE A 384 -23.44 26.86 1.62
CA ILE A 384 -22.92 26.39 0.35
C ILE A 384 -21.63 27.16 0.07
N ASP A 385 -20.51 26.44 0.06
CA ASP A 385 -19.22 26.93 -0.41
C ASP A 385 -18.95 26.37 -1.81
N LEU A 386 -18.62 27.23 -2.76
CA LEU A 386 -18.32 26.91 -4.14
C LEU A 386 -16.98 27.52 -4.54
N ASN A 387 -16.13 26.71 -5.17
CA ASN A 387 -14.86 27.16 -5.72
C ASN A 387 -14.78 26.84 -7.20
N GLU A 388 -14.35 27.83 -7.98
CA GLU A 388 -13.95 27.68 -9.38
C GLU A 388 -12.44 27.79 -9.49
N TYR A 389 -11.85 26.99 -10.36
CA TYR A 389 -10.40 26.87 -10.49
C TYR A 389 -9.96 27.11 -11.92
N ASP A 390 -8.74 27.65 -12.08
CA ASP A 390 -8.07 27.74 -13.36
C ASP A 390 -7.43 26.39 -13.76
N ASP A 391 -6.77 26.41 -14.91
CA ASP A 391 -6.05 25.25 -15.43
C ASP A 391 -4.86 24.81 -14.55
N PHE A 392 -4.39 25.63 -13.64
CA PHE A 392 -3.27 25.32 -12.75
C PHE A 392 -3.73 24.92 -11.34
N GLY A 393 -5.04 24.93 -11.09
CA GLY A 393 -5.63 24.61 -9.79
C GLY A 393 -5.69 25.79 -8.83
N ASN A 394 -5.46 27.02 -9.30
CA ASN A 394 -5.65 28.23 -8.51
C ASN A 394 -7.14 28.59 -8.45
N VAL A 395 -7.61 29.08 -7.31
CA VAL A 395 -9.00 29.53 -7.15
C VAL A 395 -9.24 30.82 -7.94
N ILE A 396 -10.07 30.78 -8.98
CA ILE A 396 -10.51 31.97 -9.73
C ILE A 396 -11.63 32.67 -8.96
N GLN A 397 -12.56 31.89 -8.43
CA GLN A 397 -13.72 32.40 -7.71
C GLN A 397 -14.02 31.51 -6.51
N SER A 398 -14.31 32.14 -5.38
CA SER A 398 -14.89 31.48 -4.21
C SER A 398 -16.20 32.17 -3.84
N LYS A 399 -17.26 31.39 -3.67
CA LYS A 399 -18.60 31.85 -3.34
C LYS A 399 -19.13 31.08 -2.14
N SER A 400 -19.42 31.79 -1.06
CA SER A 400 -20.08 31.24 0.14
C SER A 400 -21.45 31.85 0.30
N SER A 401 -22.47 31.01 0.47
CA SER A 401 -23.84 31.46 0.71
C SER A 401 -24.44 30.78 1.94
N LEU A 402 -25.20 31.57 2.69
CA LEU A 402 -25.97 31.12 3.85
C LEU A 402 -27.46 31.25 3.52
N ILE A 403 -28.18 30.14 3.64
CA ILE A 403 -29.60 30.03 3.35
C ILE A 403 -30.32 29.68 4.66
N ASP A 404 -31.39 30.40 4.99
CA ASP A 404 -32.20 30.15 6.19
C ASP A 404 -33.26 29.07 6.00
N ARG A 405 -34.03 28.81 7.06
CA ARG A 405 -35.17 27.88 7.07
C ARG A 405 -36.29 28.20 6.08
N GLN A 406 -36.38 29.42 5.57
CA GLN A 406 -37.37 29.86 4.57
C GLN A 406 -36.81 29.84 3.14
N ASN A 407 -35.63 29.22 2.93
CA ASN A 407 -34.88 29.27 1.68
C ASN A 407 -34.49 30.68 1.22
N LYS A 408 -34.41 31.64 2.14
CA LYS A 408 -33.90 32.99 1.84
C LYS A 408 -32.38 33.01 2.00
N VAL A 409 -31.71 33.60 1.02
CA VAL A 409 -30.26 33.86 1.09
C VAL A 409 -30.05 35.00 2.07
N LEU A 410 -29.43 34.70 3.22
CA LEU A 410 -29.11 35.66 4.27
C LEU A 410 -27.81 36.40 4.00
N LEU A 411 -26.81 35.66 3.51
CA LEU A 411 -25.47 36.18 3.24
C LEU A 411 -24.96 35.56 1.95
N LEU A 412 -24.32 36.40 1.14
CA LEU A 412 -23.58 35.99 -0.03
C LEU A 412 -22.22 36.69 -0.03
N PHE A 413 -21.16 35.90 0.14
CA PHE A 413 -19.79 36.35 -0.04
C PHE A 413 -19.26 35.79 -1.35
N GLN A 414 -18.72 36.67 -2.19
CA GLN A 414 -18.10 36.27 -3.45
C GLN A 414 -16.76 36.99 -3.57
N PHE A 415 -15.72 36.20 -3.79
CA PHE A 415 -14.37 36.69 -4.07
C PHE A 415 -13.96 36.18 -5.45
N THR A 416 -13.57 37.10 -6.33
CA THR A 416 -13.05 36.77 -7.67
C THR A 416 -11.65 37.34 -7.79
N ILE A 417 -10.67 36.51 -8.14
CA ILE A 417 -9.31 36.96 -8.45
C ILE A 417 -9.31 37.47 -9.89
N PHE A 418 -9.13 38.78 -10.07
CA PHE A 418 -8.80 39.34 -11.38
C PHE A 418 -7.32 39.12 -11.66
N ASN A 419 -7.01 38.34 -12.70
CA ASN A 419 -5.66 38.29 -13.25
C ASN A 419 -5.28 39.68 -13.76
N PHE A 420 -4.42 40.41 -13.02
CA PHE A 420 -3.70 41.54 -13.58
C PHE A 420 -2.75 41.00 -14.65
N ILE A 421 -3.18 41.10 -15.91
CA ILE A 421 -2.28 40.95 -17.06
C ILE A 421 -1.25 42.08 -16.94
N PHE A 422 -0.04 41.78 -16.49
CA PHE A 422 1.10 42.65 -16.73
C PHE A 422 1.29 42.72 -18.25
N CYS A 423 0.76 43.77 -18.86
CA CYS A 423 1.03 44.10 -20.25
C CYS A 423 2.54 44.36 -20.34
N LYS A 424 3.26 43.43 -20.96
CA LYS A 424 4.69 43.52 -21.21
C LYS A 424 4.89 44.66 -22.21
N CYS A 425 5.09 45.89 -21.74
CA CYS A 425 5.55 47.00 -22.57
C CYS A 425 6.95 46.66 -23.08
N THR A 426 7.04 46.07 -24.27
CA THR A 426 8.27 46.07 -25.06
C THR A 426 8.49 47.49 -25.56
N LYS A 427 9.21 48.30 -24.77
CA LYS A 427 9.78 49.55 -25.27
C LYS A 427 10.99 49.16 -26.12
N LYS A 428 10.84 49.23 -27.44
CA LYS A 428 11.99 49.34 -28.35
C LYS A 428 12.77 50.59 -27.95
N ILE A 429 14.05 50.42 -27.64
CA ILE A 429 15.10 51.42 -27.89
C ILE A 429 16.24 50.65 -28.55
#